data_AF-A0A2S7WAZ5-F1
#
_entry.id   AF-A0A2S7WAZ5-F1
#
_cell.length_a   1.000
_cell.length_b   1.000
_cell.length_c   1.000
_cell.angle_alpha   90.00
_cell.angle_beta   90.00
_cell.angle_gamma   90.00
#
_symmetry.space_group_name_H-M   'P 1'
#
loop_
_entity.id
_entity.type
_entity.pdbx_description
1 polymer ?
#
loop_
_entity_poly.entity_id
_entity_poly.type
_entity_poly.pdbx_seq_one_letter_code
_entity_poly.pdbx_strand_id
1 'polypeptide(L)'
;MLSFILCKVAIVNNKEVILPYEDEDWETNENTQGLPFDSNNFSIKSIPSLYYDLFLSYKIEREDLKGYSLDTKIALNAITPIVTDLEKLNIEIEEQKFDYLITTKGGKLKKAQLENYTIKDFEKLIKEKIKDNYIYEMSELREYKVIKFNVIIELEVLYSKEKVKCQITLHYQPEENKLKLITFF
;
A
#
# COMPACT_ATOMS: atom_id res chain seq x y z
N MET A 1 18.48 0.94 -4.23
CA MET A 1 18.57 -0.43 -3.66
C MET A 1 18.78 -0.33 -2.14
N LEU A 2 17.78 0.13 -1.38
CA LEU A 2 17.89 0.30 0.09
C LEU A 2 17.28 -0.88 0.87
N SER A 3 16.37 -1.65 0.27
CA SER A 3 15.72 -2.80 0.94
C SER A 3 16.63 -4.02 1.14
N PHE A 4 17.82 -4.03 0.53
CA PHE A 4 18.86 -5.04 0.80
C PHE A 4 19.95 -4.53 1.75
N ILE A 5 19.89 -3.25 2.17
CA ILE A 5 20.90 -2.63 3.05
C ILE A 5 20.46 -2.72 4.52
N LEU A 6 19.16 -2.84 4.79
CA LEU A 6 18.63 -3.10 6.12
C LEU A 6 18.56 -4.61 6.35
N CYS A 7 19.36 -5.12 7.29
CA CYS A 7 19.29 -6.51 7.72
C CYS A 7 17.91 -6.77 8.37
N LYS A 8 17.24 -7.85 7.97
CA LYS A 8 15.98 -8.30 8.57
C LYS A 8 16.28 -8.89 9.96
N VAL A 9 16.38 -8.05 10.99
CA VAL A 9 16.75 -8.49 12.34
C VAL A 9 15.62 -9.27 13.00
N ALA A 10 14.43 -8.66 13.13
CA ALA A 10 13.27 -9.30 13.75
C ALA A 10 11.98 -8.56 13.39
N ILE A 11 10.84 -9.27 13.41
CA ILE A 11 9.51 -8.64 13.42
C ILE A 11 9.04 -8.56 14.87
N VAL A 12 8.64 -7.38 15.34
CA VAL A 12 8.17 -7.19 16.72
C VAL A 12 6.68 -6.87 16.71
N ASN A 13 5.91 -7.63 17.50
CA ASN A 13 4.49 -7.42 17.71
C ASN A 13 4.18 -7.44 19.21
N ASN A 14 3.94 -6.28 19.81
CA ASN A 14 3.80 -6.12 21.26
C ASN A 14 5.02 -6.68 22.04
N LYS A 15 4.81 -7.72 22.84
CA LYS A 15 5.87 -8.44 23.59
C LYS A 15 6.32 -9.72 22.90
N GLU A 16 5.92 -9.94 21.65
CA GLU A 16 6.34 -11.11 20.88
C GLU A 16 7.33 -10.69 19.79
N VAL A 17 8.39 -11.47 19.63
CA VAL A 17 9.41 -11.33 18.61
C VAL A 17 9.28 -12.53 17.67
N ILE A 18 8.97 -12.23 16.41
CA ILE A 18 8.80 -13.22 15.35
C ILE A 18 10.11 -13.34 14.57
N LEU A 19 10.66 -14.55 14.49
CA LEU A 19 11.94 -14.85 13.84
C LEU A 19 11.82 -15.98 12.80
N PRO A 20 12.69 -16.02 11.79
CA PRO A 20 12.78 -17.17 10.89
C PRO A 20 13.44 -18.36 11.61
N TYR A 21 12.96 -19.56 11.30
CA TYR A 21 13.56 -20.85 11.69
C TYR A 21 13.52 -21.85 10.52
N GLU A 22 14.09 -23.04 10.71
CA GLU A 22 14.21 -24.06 9.66
C GLU A 22 12.90 -24.25 8.86
N ASP A 23 13.04 -24.39 7.55
CA ASP A 23 11.89 -24.65 6.70
C ASP A 23 11.23 -25.97 7.11
N GLU A 24 9.90 -26.00 7.11
CA GLU A 24 9.05 -27.14 7.54
C GLU A 24 8.82 -27.31 9.06
N ASP A 25 9.53 -26.57 9.92
CA ASP A 25 9.26 -26.55 11.37
C ASP A 25 8.37 -25.37 11.77
N TRP A 26 7.21 -25.67 12.35
CA TRP A 26 6.22 -24.70 12.83
C TRP A 26 6.08 -24.64 14.36
N GLU A 27 6.71 -25.58 15.06
CA GLU A 27 6.49 -25.84 16.48
C GLU A 27 7.64 -25.30 17.33
N THR A 28 8.86 -25.35 16.82
CA THR A 28 10.05 -24.88 17.54
C THR A 28 10.12 -23.36 17.51
N ASN A 29 10.29 -22.73 18.68
CA ASN A 29 10.58 -21.30 18.79
C ASN A 29 12.02 -21.12 19.26
N GLU A 30 12.87 -20.52 18.44
CA GLU A 30 14.29 -20.35 18.72
C GLU A 30 14.77 -18.94 18.39
N ASN A 31 15.64 -18.42 19.25
CA ASN A 31 16.30 -17.14 19.07
C ASN A 31 17.43 -17.23 18.04
N THR A 32 17.08 -17.29 16.76
CA THR A 32 18.09 -17.40 15.68
C THR A 32 19.01 -16.19 15.56
N GLN A 33 18.69 -15.06 16.22
CA GLN A 33 19.46 -13.82 16.17
C GLN A 33 20.48 -13.68 17.31
N GLY A 34 20.37 -14.48 18.38
CA GLY A 34 21.24 -14.41 19.55
C GLY A 34 21.13 -13.09 20.35
N LEU A 35 20.09 -12.29 20.12
CA LEU A 35 19.86 -11.03 20.83
C LEU A 35 19.15 -11.27 22.17
N PRO A 36 19.31 -10.42 23.19
CA PRO A 36 18.80 -10.68 24.54
C PRO A 36 17.29 -10.40 24.66
N PHE A 37 16.44 -11.02 23.83
CA PHE A 37 14.99 -10.80 23.81
C PHE A 37 14.32 -11.23 25.13
N ASP A 38 14.64 -12.42 25.63
CA ASP A 38 14.06 -12.96 26.87
C ASP A 38 14.38 -12.06 28.07
N SER A 39 15.61 -11.55 28.17
CA SER A 39 16.05 -10.63 29.21
C SER A 39 15.30 -9.28 29.20
N ASN A 40 14.61 -8.97 28.09
CA ASN A 40 13.83 -7.74 27.92
C ASN A 40 12.30 -8.01 27.94
N ASN A 41 11.86 -9.16 28.47
CA ASN A 41 10.46 -9.57 28.57
C ASN A 41 9.75 -9.73 27.22
N PHE A 42 10.49 -10.11 26.17
CA PHE A 42 9.90 -10.56 24.92
C PHE A 42 9.77 -12.08 24.90
N SER A 43 8.68 -12.60 24.34
CA SER A 43 8.53 -14.01 23.98
C SER A 43 8.94 -14.23 22.53
N ILE A 44 9.50 -15.39 22.22
CA ILE A 44 9.93 -15.73 20.87
C ILE A 44 8.87 -16.61 20.21
N LYS A 45 8.51 -16.27 18.98
CA LYS A 45 7.75 -17.11 18.07
C LYS A 45 8.56 -17.30 16.80
N SER A 46 8.75 -18.53 16.37
CA SER A 46 9.40 -18.78 15.08
C SER A 46 8.37 -19.21 14.03
N ILE A 47 8.69 -18.89 12.78
CA ILE A 47 7.98 -19.37 11.59
C ILE A 47 9.00 -19.85 10.57
N PRO A 48 8.62 -20.74 9.63
CA PRO A 48 9.56 -21.22 8.63
C PRO A 48 10.13 -20.06 7.81
N SER A 49 11.43 -20.14 7.55
CA SER A 49 12.23 -19.08 6.93
C SER A 49 11.65 -18.62 5.60
N LEU A 50 11.16 -19.54 4.77
CA LEU A 50 10.48 -19.22 3.51
C LEU A 50 9.31 -18.24 3.70
N TYR A 51 8.45 -18.46 4.70
CA TYR A 51 7.30 -17.57 4.95
C TYR A 51 7.71 -16.25 5.57
N TYR A 52 8.69 -16.27 6.48
CA TYR A 52 9.28 -15.05 7.04
C TYR A 52 9.86 -14.16 5.94
N ASP A 53 10.62 -14.76 5.04
CA ASP A 53 11.24 -14.07 3.93
C ASP A 53 10.22 -13.60 2.90
N LEU A 54 9.22 -14.41 2.58
CA LEU A 54 8.12 -14.01 1.69
C LEU A 54 7.34 -12.83 2.28
N PHE A 55 7.02 -12.86 3.57
CA PHE A 55 6.35 -11.74 4.24
C PHE A 55 7.17 -10.44 4.15
N LEU A 56 8.48 -10.55 4.39
CA LEU A 56 9.41 -9.41 4.30
C LEU A 56 9.90 -9.12 2.87
N SER A 57 9.50 -9.93 1.89
CA SER A 57 9.72 -9.65 0.46
C SER A 57 8.74 -8.62 -0.06
N TYR A 58 7.70 -8.30 0.72
CA TYR A 58 6.82 -7.18 0.42
C TYR A 58 7.64 -5.89 0.39
N LYS A 59 7.60 -5.22 -0.77
CA LYS A 59 8.37 -4.01 -1.01
C LYS A 59 7.82 -2.92 -0.07
N ILE A 60 8.61 -2.54 0.93
CA ILE A 60 8.25 -1.48 1.87
C ILE A 60 8.01 -0.18 1.08
N GLU A 61 6.90 0.51 1.35
CA GLU A 61 6.63 1.84 0.80
C GLU A 61 7.82 2.76 1.12
N ARG A 62 8.36 3.40 0.09
CA ARG A 62 9.50 4.29 0.23
C ARG A 62 9.41 5.36 -0.84
N GLU A 63 9.89 6.55 -0.53
CA GLU A 63 10.01 7.64 -1.50
C GLU A 63 10.73 7.14 -2.76
N ASP A 64 10.23 7.54 -3.95
CA ASP A 64 10.76 7.06 -5.22
C ASP A 64 12.25 7.43 -5.36
N LEU A 65 13.10 6.42 -5.14
CA LEU A 65 14.48 6.45 -5.60
C LEU A 65 14.44 6.38 -7.12
N LYS A 66 14.45 7.54 -7.79
CA LYS A 66 14.51 7.73 -9.26
C LYS A 66 14.95 6.46 -9.99
N GLY A 67 13.97 5.66 -10.44
CA GLY A 67 14.25 4.35 -11.05
C GLY A 67 13.11 3.34 -10.98
N TYR A 68 12.11 3.53 -10.09
CA TYR A 68 11.02 2.57 -9.93
C TYR A 68 9.80 2.81 -10.83
N SER A 69 9.79 3.91 -11.59
CA SER A 69 8.82 4.12 -12.67
C SER A 69 8.86 3.01 -13.74
N LEU A 70 9.99 2.28 -13.86
CA LEU A 70 10.09 1.11 -14.75
C LEU A 70 9.27 -0.08 -14.23
N ASP A 71 9.30 -0.38 -12.93
CA ASP A 71 8.53 -1.48 -12.34
C ASP A 71 7.03 -1.25 -12.56
N THR A 72 6.55 -0.03 -12.30
CA THR A 72 5.15 0.34 -12.53
C THR A 72 4.75 0.19 -13.99
N LYS A 73 5.63 0.57 -14.93
CA LYS A 73 5.39 0.38 -16.38
C LYS A 73 5.33 -1.09 -16.77
N ILE A 74 6.24 -1.92 -16.26
CA ILE A 74 6.24 -3.37 -16.50
C ILE A 74 4.97 -4.00 -15.93
N ALA A 75 4.59 -3.62 -14.71
CA ALA A 75 3.37 -4.08 -14.06
C ALA A 75 2.11 -3.74 -14.87
N LEU A 76 1.98 -2.50 -15.34
CA LEU A 76 0.88 -2.09 -16.22
C LEU A 76 0.88 -2.85 -17.55
N ASN A 77 2.05 -3.10 -18.14
CA ASN A 77 2.17 -3.85 -19.41
C ASN A 77 1.55 -5.26 -19.31
N ALA A 78 1.58 -5.88 -18.11
CA ALA A 78 1.02 -7.21 -17.90
C ALA A 78 -0.51 -7.28 -18.04
N ILE A 79 -1.21 -6.15 -17.92
CA ILE A 79 -2.69 -6.08 -17.97
C ILE A 79 -3.21 -5.19 -19.11
N THR A 80 -2.34 -4.46 -19.81
CA THR A 80 -2.73 -3.60 -20.92
C THR A 80 -1.58 -3.33 -21.89
N PRO A 81 -1.83 -3.28 -23.21
CA PRO A 81 -0.81 -2.92 -24.18
C PRO A 81 -0.47 -1.42 -24.18
N ILE A 82 -1.32 -0.57 -23.59
CA ILE A 82 -1.13 0.88 -23.57
C ILE A 82 -0.53 1.28 -22.23
N VAL A 83 0.77 1.57 -22.22
CA VAL A 83 1.50 1.91 -20.99
C VAL A 83 1.95 3.37 -21.01
N THR A 84 1.26 4.17 -20.22
CA THR A 84 1.55 5.57 -19.91
C THR A 84 2.00 5.72 -18.46
N ASP A 85 2.93 6.66 -18.25
CA ASP A 85 3.41 7.06 -16.94
C ASP A 85 2.26 7.63 -16.08
N LEU A 86 2.01 7.01 -14.92
CA LEU A 86 0.87 7.36 -14.06
C LEU A 86 0.93 8.81 -13.58
N GLU A 87 2.13 9.36 -13.39
CA GLU A 87 2.33 10.75 -12.95
C GLU A 87 1.81 11.77 -13.98
N LYS A 88 1.75 11.39 -15.26
CA LYS A 88 1.31 12.26 -16.35
C LYS A 88 -0.21 12.28 -16.51
N LEU A 89 -0.91 11.30 -15.93
CA LEU A 89 -2.36 11.20 -16.01
C LEU A 89 -3.04 12.16 -15.04
N ASN A 90 -4.19 12.69 -15.44
CA ASN A 90 -5.03 13.53 -14.58
C ASN A 90 -5.87 12.65 -13.66
N ILE A 91 -6.00 13.03 -12.39
CA ILE A 91 -6.92 12.35 -11.48
C ILE A 91 -8.33 12.89 -11.75
N GLU A 92 -9.32 12.01 -11.94
CA GLU A 92 -10.73 12.37 -12.10
C GLU A 92 -11.52 11.79 -10.93
N ILE A 93 -12.19 12.67 -10.18
CA ILE A 93 -13.11 12.30 -9.11
C ILE A 93 -14.47 12.92 -9.43
N GLU A 94 -15.49 12.08 -9.59
CA GLU A 94 -16.86 12.57 -9.81
C GLU A 94 -17.40 13.22 -8.53
N GLU A 95 -17.91 14.44 -8.64
CA GLU A 95 -18.43 15.22 -7.51
C GLU A 95 -19.51 14.47 -6.72
N GLN A 96 -20.49 13.87 -7.42
CA GLN A 96 -21.54 13.07 -6.79
C GLN A 96 -21.00 11.87 -5.99
N LYS A 97 -19.92 11.25 -6.46
CA LYS A 97 -19.26 10.15 -5.73
C LYS A 97 -18.51 10.69 -4.52
N PHE A 98 -17.83 11.81 -4.66
CA PHE A 98 -17.13 12.46 -3.56
C PHE A 98 -18.10 12.85 -2.44
N ASP A 99 -19.23 13.45 -2.79
CA ASP A 99 -20.29 13.80 -1.85
C ASP A 99 -20.85 12.56 -1.16
N TYR A 100 -21.08 11.47 -1.90
CA TYR A 100 -21.51 10.19 -1.31
C TYR A 100 -20.48 9.62 -0.32
N LEU A 101 -19.19 9.71 -0.64
CA LEU A 101 -18.11 9.26 0.23
C LEU A 101 -18.04 10.05 1.54
N ILE A 102 -18.20 11.37 1.48
CA ILE A 102 -18.24 12.25 2.67
C ILE A 102 -19.49 12.00 3.51
N THR A 103 -20.65 11.83 2.86
CA THR A 103 -21.95 11.84 3.55
C THR A 103 -22.41 10.47 4.05
N THR A 104 -22.11 9.38 3.33
CA THR A 104 -22.85 8.11 3.49
C THR A 104 -22.00 6.94 4.00
N LYS A 105 -20.68 6.93 3.79
CA LYS A 105 -19.82 5.83 4.28
C LYS A 105 -19.26 6.12 5.68
N GLY A 106 -19.50 5.19 6.61
CA GLY A 106 -19.33 5.36 8.05
C GLY A 106 -17.92 5.20 8.63
N GLY A 107 -17.86 5.26 9.98
CA GLY A 107 -16.77 4.81 10.86
C GLY A 107 -15.37 5.34 10.56
N LYS A 108 -14.64 4.64 9.67
CA LYS A 108 -13.25 4.97 9.29
C LYS A 108 -13.13 6.31 8.57
N LEU A 109 -14.13 6.65 7.74
CA LEU A 109 -14.15 7.90 6.99
C LEU A 109 -14.39 9.12 7.89
N LYS A 110 -15.25 8.97 8.91
CA LYS A 110 -15.40 9.96 9.98
C LYS A 110 -14.14 10.10 10.82
N LYS A 111 -13.45 8.99 11.12
CA LYS A 111 -12.13 9.03 11.77
C LYS A 111 -11.10 9.77 10.93
N ALA A 112 -11.16 9.64 9.61
CA ALA A 112 -10.29 10.35 8.66
C ALA A 112 -10.69 11.82 8.43
N GLN A 113 -11.81 12.28 9.01
CA GLN A 113 -12.30 13.66 8.93
C GLN A 113 -12.35 14.21 7.49
N LEU A 114 -12.85 13.37 6.57
CA LEU A 114 -12.92 13.65 5.13
C LEU A 114 -13.67 14.92 4.77
N GLU A 115 -14.59 15.36 5.64
CA GLU A 115 -15.32 16.61 5.49
C GLU A 115 -14.42 17.85 5.36
N ASN A 116 -13.15 17.75 5.77
CA ASN A 116 -12.18 18.83 5.67
C ASN A 116 -11.36 18.83 4.37
N TYR A 117 -11.55 17.82 3.52
CA TYR A 117 -10.83 17.71 2.25
C TYR A 117 -11.72 18.13 1.09
N THR A 118 -11.14 18.86 0.15
CA THR A 118 -11.77 19.12 -1.15
C THR A 118 -11.40 18.03 -2.16
N ILE A 119 -12.13 17.96 -3.28
CA ILE A 119 -11.77 17.12 -4.42
C ILE A 119 -10.32 17.37 -4.85
N LYS A 120 -9.90 18.65 -4.89
CA LYS A 120 -8.53 19.03 -5.29
C LYS A 120 -7.46 18.53 -4.32
N ASP A 121 -7.76 18.53 -3.02
CA ASP A 121 -6.84 17.99 -2.02
C ASP A 121 -6.67 16.47 -2.21
N PHE A 122 -7.77 15.79 -2.53
CA PHE A 122 -7.77 14.37 -2.87
C PHE A 122 -6.98 14.07 -4.13
N GLU A 123 -7.22 14.81 -5.21
CA GLU A 123 -6.48 14.66 -6.46
C GLU A 123 -4.98 14.82 -6.23
N LYS A 124 -4.58 15.84 -5.45
CA LYS A 124 -3.19 16.09 -5.08
C LYS A 124 -2.61 14.92 -4.26
N LEU A 125 -3.31 14.48 -3.23
CA LEU A 125 -2.87 13.36 -2.38
C LEU A 125 -2.69 12.07 -3.19
N ILE A 126 -3.66 11.75 -4.04
CA ILE A 126 -3.61 10.58 -4.92
C ILE A 126 -2.41 10.70 -5.87
N LYS A 127 -2.17 11.88 -6.44
CA LYS A 127 -1.07 12.13 -7.37
C LYS A 127 0.29 11.99 -6.70
N GLU A 128 0.45 12.52 -5.49
CA GLU A 128 1.66 12.33 -4.67
C GLU A 128 1.87 10.86 -4.33
N LYS A 129 0.81 10.14 -3.95
CA LYS A 129 0.92 8.71 -3.63
C LYS A 129 1.22 7.85 -4.83
N ILE A 130 0.63 8.09 -6.00
CA ILE A 130 0.91 7.29 -7.21
C ILE A 130 2.39 7.32 -7.60
N LYS A 131 3.06 8.44 -7.33
CA LYS A 131 4.50 8.58 -7.57
C LYS A 131 5.33 7.66 -6.67
N ASP A 132 4.95 7.54 -5.41
CA ASP A 132 5.77 6.88 -4.37
C ASP A 132 5.25 5.48 -3.96
N ASN A 133 4.02 5.10 -4.33
CA ASN A 133 3.35 3.90 -3.85
C ASN A 133 3.22 2.79 -4.90
N TYR A 134 3.07 1.57 -4.39
CA TYR A 134 2.72 0.40 -5.18
C TYR A 134 1.30 0.49 -5.71
N ILE A 135 1.15 0.14 -6.97
CA ILE A 135 -0.11 -0.34 -7.51
C ILE A 135 -0.23 -1.84 -7.22
N TYR A 136 -1.39 -2.27 -6.73
CA TYR A 136 -1.66 -3.68 -6.42
C TYR A 136 -3.10 -4.04 -6.82
N GLU A 137 -3.44 -5.34 -6.73
CA GLU A 137 -4.75 -5.86 -7.17
C GLU A 137 -5.13 -5.42 -8.60
N MET A 138 -4.10 -5.38 -9.47
CA MET A 138 -4.26 -5.07 -10.88
C MET A 138 -5.17 -6.09 -11.56
N SER A 139 -6.21 -5.61 -12.24
CA SER A 139 -7.16 -6.48 -12.93
C SER A 139 -7.80 -5.79 -14.14
N GLU A 140 -8.15 -6.60 -15.14
CA GLU A 140 -8.94 -6.20 -16.29
C GLU A 140 -10.35 -6.79 -16.18
N LEU A 141 -11.37 -5.94 -16.10
CA LEU A 141 -12.78 -6.33 -16.20
C LEU A 141 -13.18 -6.25 -17.68
N ARG A 142 -12.92 -7.33 -18.41
CA ARG A 142 -13.08 -7.40 -19.88
C ARG A 142 -14.47 -6.99 -20.38
N GLU A 143 -15.53 -7.39 -19.67
CA GLU A 143 -16.92 -7.05 -20.02
C GLU A 143 -17.15 -5.53 -20.07
N TYR A 144 -16.54 -4.80 -19.15
CA TYR A 144 -16.70 -3.35 -19.03
C TYR A 144 -15.52 -2.56 -19.62
N LYS A 145 -14.51 -3.26 -20.14
CA LYS A 145 -13.23 -2.69 -20.59
C LYS A 145 -12.58 -1.78 -19.53
N VAL A 146 -12.69 -2.20 -18.27
CA VAL A 146 -12.13 -1.44 -17.13
C VAL A 146 -10.84 -2.09 -16.68
N ILE A 147 -9.73 -1.37 -16.82
CA ILE A 147 -8.44 -1.76 -16.23
C ILE A 147 -8.33 -1.03 -14.90
N LYS A 148 -8.17 -1.75 -13.79
CA LYS A 148 -8.14 -1.13 -12.47
C LYS A 148 -6.99 -1.65 -11.63
N PHE A 149 -6.59 -0.82 -10.68
CA PHE A 149 -5.63 -1.17 -9.64
C PHE A 149 -5.94 -0.37 -8.39
N ASN A 150 -5.39 -0.82 -7.27
CA ASN A 150 -5.53 -0.16 -5.99
C ASN A 150 -4.26 0.59 -5.61
N VAL A 151 -4.45 1.63 -4.82
CA VAL A 151 -3.39 2.41 -4.15
C VAL A 151 -3.83 2.62 -2.70
N ILE A 152 -2.88 2.55 -1.77
CA ILE A 152 -3.12 2.99 -0.39
C ILE A 152 -2.80 4.47 -0.31
N ILE A 153 -3.69 5.26 0.28
CA ILE A 153 -3.43 6.64 0.66
C ILE A 153 -3.52 6.78 2.18
N GLU A 154 -2.81 7.76 2.72
CA GLU A 154 -2.84 8.09 4.13
C GLU A 154 -3.46 9.47 4.31
N LEU A 155 -4.48 9.56 5.13
CA LEU A 155 -5.16 10.81 5.48
C LEU A 155 -4.75 11.24 6.88
N GLU A 156 -4.42 12.52 7.02
CA GLU A 156 -4.04 13.09 8.31
C GLU A 156 -5.31 13.50 9.07
N VAL A 157 -5.42 13.08 10.32
CA VAL A 157 -6.53 13.48 11.18
C VAL A 157 -6.16 14.78 11.86
N LEU A 158 -6.93 15.86 11.63
CA LEU A 158 -6.64 17.18 12.18
C LEU A 158 -6.52 17.09 13.70
N TYR A 159 -5.57 17.87 14.23
CA TYR A 159 -5.27 17.96 15.66
C TYR A 159 -4.79 16.65 16.31
N SER A 160 -4.45 15.63 15.53
CA SER A 160 -3.77 14.42 16.00
C SER A 160 -2.55 14.11 15.11
N LYS A 161 -1.63 13.27 15.60
CA LYS A 161 -0.57 12.68 14.76
C LYS A 161 -1.00 11.37 14.11
N GLU A 162 -2.28 11.00 14.22
CA GLU A 162 -2.78 9.76 13.65
C GLU A 162 -3.00 9.89 12.16
N LYS A 163 -2.67 8.83 11.43
CA LYS A 163 -2.97 8.68 10.02
C LYS A 163 -3.99 7.58 9.82
N VAL A 164 -4.99 7.84 9.00
CA VAL A 164 -5.93 6.81 8.57
C VAL A 164 -5.50 6.31 7.20
N LYS A 165 -5.20 5.01 7.11
CA LYS A 165 -4.94 4.34 5.84
C LYS A 165 -6.24 4.01 5.16
N CYS A 166 -6.36 4.43 3.91
CA CYS A 166 -7.50 4.17 3.05
C CYS A 166 -7.05 3.52 1.75
N GLN A 167 -7.85 2.59 1.27
CA GLN A 167 -7.64 1.94 -0.02
C GLN A 167 -8.52 2.62 -1.06
N ILE A 168 -7.90 3.04 -2.16
CA ILE A 168 -8.61 3.55 -3.32
C ILE A 168 -8.42 2.63 -4.50
N THR A 169 -9.43 2.56 -5.36
CA THR A 169 -9.36 1.85 -6.64
C THR A 169 -9.49 2.86 -7.77
N LEU A 170 -8.53 2.83 -8.70
CA LEU A 170 -8.46 3.73 -9.84
C LEU A 170 -8.68 2.95 -11.13
N HIS A 171 -9.49 3.51 -12.02
CA HIS A 171 -9.62 3.09 -13.40
C HIS A 171 -8.51 3.73 -14.23
N TYR A 172 -7.69 2.90 -14.84
CA TYR A 172 -6.63 3.28 -15.74
C TYR A 172 -7.17 3.60 -17.15
N GLN A 173 -7.18 4.87 -17.54
CA GLN A 173 -7.69 5.34 -18.85
C GLN A 173 -6.61 6.15 -19.57
N PRO A 174 -5.54 5.50 -20.07
CA PRO A 174 -4.39 6.20 -20.67
C PRO A 174 -4.75 6.94 -21.97
N GLU A 175 -5.73 6.45 -22.74
CA GLU A 175 -6.20 7.10 -23.98
C GLU A 175 -6.88 8.44 -23.73
N GLU A 176 -7.55 8.58 -22.58
CA GLU A 176 -8.20 9.83 -22.13
C GLU A 176 -7.27 10.67 -21.23
N ASN A 177 -6.01 10.25 -21.07
CA ASN A 177 -5.02 10.87 -20.20
C ASN A 177 -5.50 11.03 -18.73
N LYS A 178 -6.19 10.02 -18.19
CA LYS A 178 -6.76 10.10 -16.83
C LYS A 178 -6.73 8.80 -16.01
N LEU A 179 -6.83 8.98 -14.70
CA LEU A 179 -7.06 7.97 -13.68
C LEU A 179 -8.35 8.33 -12.94
N LYS A 180 -9.38 7.52 -13.10
CA LYS A 180 -10.70 7.81 -12.54
C LYS A 180 -10.93 7.05 -11.24
N LEU A 181 -11.32 7.72 -10.17
CA LEU A 181 -11.64 7.08 -8.90
C LEU A 181 -12.92 6.22 -9.03
N ILE A 182 -12.80 4.91 -8.75
CA ILE A 182 -13.93 3.98 -8.74
C ILE A 182 -14.49 3.84 -7.34
N THR A 183 -13.66 3.46 -6.37
CA THR A 183 -14.05 3.16 -4.99
C THR A 183 -13.05 3.66 -3.96
N PHE A 184 -13.55 3.86 -2.75
CA PHE A 184 -12.82 4.30 -1.57
C PHE A 184 -13.25 3.47 -0.34
N PHE A 185 -12.29 2.97 0.43
CA PHE A 185 -12.49 2.08 1.59
C PHE A 185 -11.57 2.40 2.77
#